data_AF-A0A511HK17-F1
#
_entry.id   AF-A0A511HK17-F1
#
_cell.length_a   1.000
_cell.length_b   1.000
_cell.length_c   1.000
_cell.angle_alpha   90.00
_cell.angle_beta   90.00
_cell.angle_gamma   90.00
#
_symmetry.space_group_name_H-M   'P 1'
#
loop_
_entity.id
_entity.type
_entity.pdbx_description
1 polymer ?
#
loop_
_entity_poly.entity_id
_entity_poly.type
_entity_poly.pdbx_seq_one_letter_code
_entity_poly.pdbx_strand_id
1 'polypeptide(L)'
;MAPDPYANLVVQSGVIAVINPGNAVGAPDGNVASFLSLLGGSLLLDMGAGEAGTGPLRIYYRGLSLSVIAQVDFLREDMSLISTGQATLLDLGLGTHSALVPFSSATPYRYVRLRGGLAALYSVDAVEDMGFGGGSFCGNGQVDTEEQCDDGNLVSGDGCGASCQVEPGYSCSDTQPSVCTDVNECANGTSQCSVNATCTNTPGSYSCTCRPGYSGNGWTCGDIDECANGTAVCQVGELCVNTPGAYTCVAGACQSPTVQCGSQCVDVSSDASNCGACGNVCDAGQTCSASACVADGIKLQIATSWARVGDGDLVVRTPSGKLIHGGNRGPGVETDYGTLDRIASAGWGPERVIWNAGAPPPAGQYDVCFKAAGFSPPPSAENPVSYTVTVRRLGQPDLIVWSVATSADLGAECSPDHPAYVVSFTYPGGP
;
A
#
# COMPACT_ATOMS: atom_id res chain seq x y z
N MET A 1 33.80 14.08 -45.43
CA MET A 1 33.58 15.16 -46.43
C MET A 1 34.53 16.30 -46.09
N ALA A 2 35.09 16.98 -47.08
CA ALA A 2 35.83 18.22 -46.81
C ALA A 2 34.83 19.28 -46.30
N PRO A 3 35.21 20.16 -45.36
CA PRO A 3 34.35 21.26 -44.94
C PRO A 3 33.99 22.12 -46.16
N ASP A 4 32.70 22.45 -46.30
CA ASP A 4 32.20 23.31 -47.38
C ASP A 4 32.91 24.68 -47.29
N PRO A 5 33.74 25.05 -48.28
CA PRO A 5 34.56 26.26 -48.21
C PRO A 5 33.73 27.55 -48.20
N TYR A 6 32.43 27.46 -48.49
CA TYR A 6 31.52 28.59 -48.53
C TYR A 6 30.67 28.71 -47.26
N ALA A 7 30.75 27.75 -46.32
CA ALA A 7 29.96 27.70 -45.08
C ALA A 7 29.96 29.00 -44.24
N ASN A 8 31.01 29.82 -44.34
CA ASN A 8 31.22 31.02 -43.52
C ASN A 8 31.38 32.32 -44.32
N LEU A 9 30.92 32.37 -45.58
CA LEU A 9 31.26 33.48 -46.51
C LEU A 9 30.10 34.44 -46.78
N VAL A 10 30.18 35.65 -46.21
CA VAL A 10 29.38 36.82 -46.63
C VAL A 10 30.07 37.45 -47.85
N VAL A 11 29.45 37.37 -49.04
CA VAL A 11 30.03 37.93 -50.27
C VAL A 11 29.56 39.37 -50.50
N GLN A 12 30.51 40.25 -50.84
CA GLN A 12 30.42 41.71 -50.88
C GLN A 12 29.43 42.35 -51.90
N SER A 13 28.48 41.60 -52.47
CA SER A 13 27.55 42.08 -53.51
C SER A 13 26.10 41.57 -53.37
N GLY A 14 25.74 41.05 -52.21
CA GLY A 14 24.40 40.58 -51.86
C GLY A 14 24.50 39.55 -50.74
N VAL A 15 23.58 39.59 -49.78
CA VAL A 15 23.61 38.67 -48.64
C VAL A 15 23.35 37.26 -49.16
N ILE A 16 24.37 36.39 -49.08
CA ILE A 16 24.25 34.96 -49.37
C ILE A 16 24.03 34.28 -48.04
N ALA A 17 22.86 33.66 -47.87
CA ALA A 17 22.61 32.80 -46.72
C ALA A 17 23.18 31.43 -47.05
N VAL A 18 24.21 31.04 -46.32
CA VAL A 18 24.80 29.71 -46.43
C VAL A 18 24.23 28.89 -45.30
N ILE A 19 23.51 27.82 -45.62
CA ILE A 19 22.91 26.97 -44.62
C ILE A 19 23.60 25.61 -44.76
N ASN A 20 24.53 25.33 -43.84
CA ASN A 20 25.54 24.28 -43.99
C ASN A 20 25.05 22.92 -43.42
N PRO A 21 25.09 21.83 -44.22
CA PRO A 21 24.92 20.43 -43.78
C PRO A 21 25.97 19.90 -42.77
N GLY A 22 27.18 20.48 -42.77
CA GLY A 22 28.39 19.84 -42.23
C GLY A 22 28.51 19.77 -40.71
N ASN A 23 27.60 20.39 -39.95
CA ASN A 23 27.50 20.29 -38.49
C ASN A 23 26.16 19.66 -38.03
N ALA A 24 25.30 19.21 -38.94
CA ALA A 24 24.07 18.51 -38.60
C ALA A 24 24.31 17.00 -38.56
N VAL A 25 24.58 16.45 -37.38
CA VAL A 25 24.51 15.00 -37.15
C VAL A 25 23.14 14.68 -36.55
N GLY A 26 22.18 14.34 -37.42
CA GLY A 26 20.83 13.87 -37.07
C GLY A 26 19.71 14.54 -37.90
N ALA A 27 18.78 13.77 -38.47
CA ALA A 27 17.71 14.29 -39.35
C ALA A 27 16.37 14.49 -38.60
N PRO A 28 15.44 15.41 -39.00
CA PRO A 28 15.38 16.24 -40.21
C PRO A 28 14.99 17.72 -39.93
N ASP A 29 15.87 18.56 -39.40
CA ASP A 29 15.40 19.85 -38.83
C ASP A 29 15.88 21.08 -39.62
N GLY A 30 15.10 21.45 -40.65
CA GLY A 30 14.98 22.81 -41.22
C GLY A 30 16.23 23.66 -41.45
N ASN A 31 16.58 23.89 -42.72
CA ASN A 31 17.65 24.82 -43.08
C ASN A 31 17.21 26.29 -42.89
N VAL A 32 17.66 26.94 -41.80
CA VAL A 32 17.26 28.30 -41.41
C VAL A 32 18.44 29.28 -41.34
N ALA A 33 18.23 30.53 -41.77
CA ALA A 33 19.18 31.64 -41.57
C ALA A 33 18.48 32.87 -40.97
N SER A 34 19.11 33.51 -39.97
CA SER A 34 18.59 34.69 -39.28
C SER A 34 19.39 35.96 -39.59
N PHE A 35 18.68 37.09 -39.74
CA PHE A 35 19.27 38.39 -39.98
C PHE A 35 18.64 39.44 -39.07
N LEU A 36 19.48 40.34 -38.56
CA LEU A 36 19.03 41.53 -37.85
C LEU A 36 19.13 42.76 -38.74
N SER A 37 18.08 43.59 -38.69
CA SER A 37 18.07 44.89 -39.35
C SER A 37 18.77 45.92 -38.49
N LEU A 38 19.45 46.86 -39.15
CA LEU A 38 20.03 48.05 -38.53
C LEU A 38 18.99 48.92 -37.79
N LEU A 39 17.69 48.77 -38.10
CA LEU A 39 16.57 49.50 -37.49
C LEU A 39 15.76 48.67 -36.48
N GLY A 40 16.26 47.52 -36.03
CA GLY A 40 15.65 46.70 -34.96
C GLY A 40 14.55 45.72 -35.42
N GLY A 41 14.53 45.37 -36.70
CA GLY A 41 13.71 44.27 -37.26
C GLY A 41 14.49 42.95 -37.39
N SER A 42 13.79 41.84 -37.60
CA SER A 42 14.38 40.51 -37.82
C SER A 42 13.84 39.86 -39.10
N LEU A 43 14.68 39.09 -39.77
CA LEU A 43 14.36 38.31 -40.97
C LEU A 43 14.86 36.88 -40.78
N LEU A 44 14.04 35.89 -41.09
CA LEU A 44 14.36 34.47 -41.02
C LEU A 44 14.02 33.80 -42.35
N LEU A 45 14.97 33.07 -42.93
CA LEU A 45 14.81 32.34 -44.18
C LEU A 45 14.76 30.84 -43.87
N ASP A 46 13.73 30.13 -44.31
CA ASP A 46 13.50 28.70 -44.09
C ASP A 46 13.37 27.97 -45.44
N MET A 47 14.31 27.07 -45.73
CA MET A 47 14.39 26.28 -46.96
C MET A 47 13.62 24.94 -46.88
N GLY A 48 13.02 24.62 -45.73
CA GLY A 48 12.45 23.32 -45.44
C GLY A 48 13.48 22.30 -44.96
N ALA A 49 13.03 21.05 -44.79
CA ALA A 49 13.85 19.97 -44.25
C ALA A 49 14.81 19.37 -45.30
N GLY A 50 16.01 18.99 -44.84
CA GLY A 50 17.03 18.30 -45.64
C GLY A 50 18.07 19.23 -46.28
N GLU A 51 19.15 18.63 -46.78
CA GLU A 51 20.39 19.32 -47.20
C GLU A 51 20.29 20.21 -48.45
N ALA A 52 19.14 20.17 -49.13
CA ALA A 52 18.92 20.97 -50.31
C ALA A 52 17.43 21.34 -50.41
N GLY A 53 17.17 22.60 -50.75
CA GLY A 53 15.83 23.10 -50.96
C GLY A 53 15.24 22.54 -52.25
N THR A 54 14.10 21.87 -52.14
CA THR A 54 13.32 21.36 -53.27
C THR A 54 12.01 22.11 -53.48
N GLY A 55 11.58 22.90 -52.48
CA GLY A 55 10.33 23.65 -52.46
C GLY A 55 10.52 25.16 -52.32
N PRO A 56 9.42 25.92 -52.22
CA PRO A 56 9.48 27.37 -52.06
C PRO A 56 10.23 27.76 -50.79
N LEU A 57 10.96 28.87 -50.84
CA LEU A 57 11.61 29.45 -49.66
C LEU A 57 10.58 30.20 -48.82
N ARG A 58 10.56 29.95 -47.52
CA ARG A 58 9.76 30.68 -46.53
C ARG A 58 10.59 31.82 -45.95
N ILE A 59 10.00 32.99 -45.87
CA ILE A 59 10.61 34.17 -45.28
C ILE A 59 9.71 34.63 -44.13
N TYR A 60 10.22 34.66 -42.91
CA TYR A 60 9.55 35.25 -41.75
C TYR A 60 10.20 36.60 -41.44
N TYR A 61 9.42 37.62 -41.13
CA TYR A 61 9.96 38.95 -40.85
C TYR A 61 9.16 39.69 -39.79
N ARG A 62 9.83 40.55 -39.03
CA ARG A 62 9.25 41.38 -37.96
C ARG A 62 9.90 42.76 -37.96
N GLY A 63 9.11 43.83 -37.83
CA GLY A 63 9.60 45.21 -37.78
C GLY A 63 9.30 46.01 -39.06
N LEU A 64 9.92 47.20 -39.20
CA LEU A 64 9.68 48.14 -40.30
C LEU A 64 10.06 47.53 -41.66
N SER A 65 9.08 47.03 -42.40
CA SER A 65 9.22 46.68 -43.81
C SER A 65 8.41 47.68 -44.64
N LEU A 66 9.06 48.74 -45.11
CA LEU A 66 8.56 49.47 -46.29
C LEU A 66 8.25 48.44 -47.37
N SER A 67 7.17 48.57 -48.15
CA SER A 67 6.82 47.56 -49.16
C SER A 67 8.02 47.31 -50.09
N VAL A 68 8.74 46.22 -49.85
CA VAL A 68 9.97 45.89 -50.58
C VAL A 68 9.78 44.55 -51.27
N ILE A 69 10.22 44.49 -52.52
CA ILE A 69 10.28 43.26 -53.27
C ILE A 69 11.59 42.56 -52.91
N ALA A 70 11.48 41.41 -52.23
CA ALA A 70 12.57 40.49 -52.00
C ALA A 70 12.86 39.71 -53.28
N GLN A 71 13.99 39.98 -53.92
CA GLN A 71 14.50 39.16 -55.02
C GLN A 71 15.49 38.14 -54.47
N VAL A 72 15.29 36.86 -54.80
CA VAL A 72 16.08 35.74 -54.26
C VAL A 72 16.62 34.90 -55.42
N ASP A 73 17.93 34.78 -55.50
CA ASP A 73 18.60 33.83 -56.38
C ASP A 73 18.75 32.48 -55.67
N PHE A 74 18.36 31.40 -56.34
CA PHE A 74 18.56 30.02 -55.91
C PHE A 74 19.78 29.45 -56.62
N LEU A 75 20.76 28.94 -55.86
CA LEU A 75 22.09 28.59 -56.35
C LEU A 75 22.40 27.10 -56.08
N ARG A 76 23.19 26.48 -56.97
CA ARG A 76 23.74 25.12 -56.79
C ARG A 76 24.94 25.14 -55.82
N GLU A 77 25.46 23.95 -55.50
CA GLU A 77 26.69 23.76 -54.70
C GLU A 77 27.93 24.46 -55.28
N ASP A 78 28.02 24.61 -56.60
CA ASP A 78 29.10 25.35 -57.28
C ASP A 78 28.84 26.86 -57.38
N MET A 79 27.83 27.38 -56.66
CA MET A 79 27.35 28.77 -56.72
C MET A 79 26.77 29.21 -58.08
N SER A 80 26.54 28.28 -59.02
CA SER A 80 25.87 28.60 -60.27
C SER A 80 24.36 28.86 -60.04
N LEU A 81 23.82 29.82 -60.77
CA LEU A 81 22.40 30.18 -60.69
C LEU A 81 21.51 29.07 -61.26
N ILE A 82 20.50 28.67 -60.48
CA ILE A 82 19.42 27.77 -60.92
C ILE A 82 18.26 28.61 -61.45
N SER A 83 17.73 29.48 -60.60
CA SER A 83 16.58 30.33 -60.90
C SER A 83 16.54 31.54 -59.96
N THR A 84 15.73 32.53 -60.30
CA THR A 84 15.47 33.70 -59.45
C THR A 84 13.97 33.76 -59.15
N GLY A 85 13.64 33.90 -57.87
CA GLY A 85 12.28 34.13 -57.38
C GLY A 85 12.12 35.51 -56.78
N GLN A 86 10.88 35.88 -56.51
CA GLN A 86 10.58 37.12 -55.79
C GLN A 86 9.36 36.98 -54.87
N ALA A 87 9.34 37.75 -53.80
CA ALA A 87 8.17 37.91 -52.92
C ALA A 87 8.02 39.38 -52.50
N THR A 88 6.78 39.84 -52.37
CA THR A 88 6.48 41.16 -51.81
C THR A 88 6.36 41.04 -50.30
N LEU A 89 7.21 41.75 -49.56
CA LEU A 89 7.11 41.85 -48.11
C LEU A 89 6.21 43.05 -47.78
N LEU A 90 5.03 42.78 -47.22
CA LEU A 90 4.06 43.82 -46.82
C LEU A 90 4.02 43.95 -45.30
N ASP A 91 4.05 45.18 -44.80
CA ASP A 91 3.88 45.49 -43.38
C ASP A 91 2.41 45.82 -43.09
N LEU A 92 1.82 45.11 -42.13
CA LEU A 92 0.46 45.36 -41.64
C LEU A 92 0.45 45.71 -40.13
N GLY A 93 1.59 46.05 -39.52
CA GLY A 93 1.70 46.51 -38.14
C GLY A 93 2.57 45.62 -37.24
N LEU A 94 2.29 45.64 -35.93
CA LEU A 94 3.05 44.88 -34.93
C LEU A 94 2.75 43.37 -35.03
N GLY A 95 3.74 42.58 -35.46
CA GLY A 95 3.63 41.12 -35.51
C GLY A 95 4.76 40.47 -36.30
N THR A 96 4.79 39.13 -36.31
CA THR A 96 5.63 38.33 -37.21
C THR A 96 4.82 38.00 -38.45
N HIS A 97 5.35 38.36 -39.61
CA HIS A 97 4.74 38.10 -40.91
C HIS A 97 5.53 37.05 -41.67
N SER A 98 4.91 36.44 -42.69
CA SER A 98 5.59 35.48 -43.55
C SER A 98 5.27 35.69 -45.02
N ALA A 99 6.22 35.35 -45.88
CA ALA A 99 6.10 35.37 -47.32
C ALA A 99 6.74 34.12 -47.92
N LEU A 100 6.23 33.68 -49.07
CA LEU A 100 6.79 32.55 -49.82
C LEU A 100 7.43 33.07 -51.09
N VAL A 101 8.66 32.64 -51.35
CA VAL A 101 9.32 32.83 -52.65
C VAL A 101 9.15 31.53 -53.45
N PRO A 102 8.37 31.55 -54.55
CA PRO A 102 8.15 30.35 -55.35
C PRO A 102 9.46 29.81 -55.93
N PHE A 103 9.61 28.49 -55.88
CA PHE A 103 10.68 27.75 -56.52
C PHE A 103 10.09 26.54 -57.25
N SER A 104 10.39 26.41 -58.56
CA SER A 104 9.91 25.31 -59.39
C SER A 104 11.03 24.86 -60.34
N SER A 105 12.00 24.13 -59.80
CA SER A 105 13.06 23.49 -60.58
C SER A 105 13.19 22.04 -60.17
N ALA A 106 13.52 21.17 -61.12
CA ALA A 106 13.85 19.78 -60.84
C ALA A 106 15.23 19.63 -60.18
N THR A 107 16.09 20.66 -60.26
CA THR A 107 17.38 20.70 -59.58
C THR A 107 17.23 21.38 -58.23
N PRO A 108 17.58 20.73 -57.10
CA PRO A 108 17.48 21.36 -55.79
C PRO A 108 18.54 22.46 -55.63
N TYR A 109 18.21 23.47 -54.84
CA TYR A 109 19.14 24.56 -54.52
C TYR A 109 19.83 24.30 -53.19
N ARG A 110 21.10 24.71 -53.10
CA ARG A 110 21.91 24.59 -51.88
C ARG A 110 22.14 25.92 -51.18
N TYR A 111 22.15 27.02 -51.93
CA TYR A 111 22.27 28.36 -51.35
C TYR A 111 21.20 29.31 -51.88
N VAL A 112 20.89 30.32 -51.08
CA VAL A 112 20.02 31.43 -51.47
C VAL A 112 20.75 32.76 -51.31
N ARG A 113 20.58 33.64 -52.30
CA ARG A 113 21.17 34.98 -52.29
C ARG A 113 20.08 36.04 -52.43
N LEU A 114 19.98 36.91 -51.43
CA LEU A 114 19.09 38.07 -51.45
C LEU A 114 19.70 39.19 -52.31
N ARG A 115 18.91 39.74 -53.23
CA ARG A 115 19.29 40.87 -54.10
C ARG A 115 18.52 42.14 -53.78
N GLY A 116 19.07 43.28 -54.20
CA GLY A 116 18.41 44.58 -54.15
C GLY A 116 18.46 45.26 -52.78
N GLY A 117 17.54 46.20 -52.54
CA GLY A 117 17.55 47.09 -51.37
C GLY A 117 17.43 46.38 -50.01
N LEU A 118 16.88 45.16 -49.97
CA LEU A 118 16.81 44.36 -48.74
C LEU A 118 18.19 43.90 -48.27
N ALA A 119 19.12 43.59 -49.17
CA ALA A 119 20.48 43.19 -48.79
C ALA A 119 21.28 44.31 -48.09
N ALA A 120 20.86 45.57 -48.24
CA ALA A 120 21.49 46.72 -47.61
C ALA A 120 20.89 47.06 -46.22
N LEU A 121 19.75 46.46 -45.86
CA LEU A 121 19.02 46.78 -44.62
C LEU A 121 19.25 45.76 -43.50
N TYR A 122 19.92 44.65 -43.80
CA TYR A 122 20.14 43.53 -42.90
C TYR A 122 21.61 43.10 -42.93
N SER A 123 22.21 42.95 -41.75
CA SER A 123 23.49 42.28 -41.58
C SER A 123 23.25 40.82 -41.21
N VAL A 124 24.13 39.92 -41.65
CA VAL A 124 24.15 38.54 -41.16
C VAL A 124 24.56 38.60 -39.70
N ASP A 125 23.63 38.27 -38.81
CA ASP A 125 23.89 38.27 -37.37
C ASP A 125 24.48 36.92 -36.96
N ALA A 126 23.86 35.82 -37.41
CA ALA A 126 24.41 34.47 -37.32
C ALA A 126 23.78 33.54 -38.38
N VAL A 127 24.57 32.60 -38.91
CA VAL A 127 24.03 31.36 -39.49
C VAL A 127 23.96 30.38 -38.33
N GLU A 128 22.87 30.45 -37.60
CA GLU A 128 22.65 29.65 -36.41
C GLU A 128 21.52 28.65 -36.66
N ASP A 129 21.85 27.38 -36.45
CA ASP A 129 20.95 26.39 -35.88
C ASP A 129 20.15 27.06 -34.76
N MET A 130 18.84 26.84 -34.70
CA MET A 130 18.03 27.40 -33.62
C MET A 130 18.30 26.63 -32.33
N GLY A 131 19.46 26.90 -31.72
CA GLY A 131 19.91 26.34 -30.46
C GLY A 131 20.87 27.30 -29.79
N PHE A 132 20.41 27.91 -28.70
CA PHE A 132 21.20 28.78 -27.84
C PHE A 132 22.48 28.10 -27.32
N GLY A 133 23.64 28.75 -27.51
CA GLY A 133 24.84 28.59 -26.66
C GLY A 133 25.73 27.39 -26.97
N GLY A 134 27.05 27.57 -26.79
CA GLY A 134 28.02 26.48 -26.81
C GLY A 134 27.83 25.52 -25.63
N GLY A 135 26.78 24.71 -25.68
CA GLY A 135 26.47 23.64 -24.72
C GLY A 135 26.95 22.30 -25.25
N SER A 136 27.54 21.52 -24.34
CA SER A 136 27.79 20.08 -24.46
C SER A 136 26.75 19.33 -25.30
N PHE A 137 27.22 18.56 -26.29
CA PHE A 137 26.35 17.70 -27.10
C PHE A 137 26.35 16.29 -26.53
N CYS A 138 25.36 16.01 -25.69
CA CYS A 138 25.23 14.69 -25.12
C CYS A 138 25.01 13.60 -26.16
N GLY A 139 25.69 12.47 -25.99
CA GLY A 139 25.56 11.26 -26.79
C GLY A 139 26.49 11.24 -28.00
N ASN A 140 27.50 12.10 -28.03
CA ASN A 140 28.49 12.17 -29.11
C ASN A 140 29.73 11.28 -28.83
N GLY A 141 29.82 10.71 -27.63
CA GLY A 141 30.90 9.85 -27.15
C GLY A 141 32.10 10.61 -26.57
N GLN A 142 31.99 11.91 -26.32
CA GLN A 142 33.03 12.77 -25.75
C GLN A 142 32.47 13.58 -24.57
N VAL A 143 33.04 13.36 -23.38
CA VAL A 143 32.67 14.14 -22.19
C VAL A 143 33.16 15.58 -22.31
N ASP A 144 32.25 16.50 -22.58
CA ASP A 144 32.48 17.95 -22.70
C ASP A 144 32.44 18.67 -21.33
N THR A 145 32.75 19.98 -21.29
CA THR A 145 32.89 20.76 -20.04
C THR A 145 31.64 20.83 -19.14
N GLU A 146 30.45 20.53 -19.65
CA GLU A 146 29.19 20.53 -18.88
C GLU A 146 28.61 19.11 -18.65
N GLU A 147 29.35 18.05 -19.03
CA GLU A 147 28.93 16.65 -18.92
C GLU A 147 29.61 15.93 -17.75
N GLN A 148 28.87 15.02 -17.11
CA GLN A 148 29.43 14.11 -16.12
C GLN A 148 29.81 12.75 -16.73
N CYS A 149 29.23 12.43 -17.89
CA CYS A 149 29.47 11.23 -18.69
C CYS A 149 28.98 11.48 -20.12
N ASP A 150 29.47 10.71 -21.08
CA ASP A 150 28.90 10.60 -22.43
C ASP A 150 29.25 9.21 -22.98
N ASP A 151 28.26 8.32 -23.05
CA ASP A 151 28.41 6.92 -23.48
C ASP A 151 28.13 6.72 -24.98
N GLY A 152 28.03 7.82 -25.75
CA GLY A 152 27.83 7.82 -27.19
C GLY A 152 26.39 7.59 -27.64
N ASN A 153 25.40 7.73 -26.75
CA ASN A 153 23.99 7.67 -27.11
C ASN A 153 23.09 8.54 -26.18
N LEU A 154 21.77 8.51 -26.41
CA LEU A 154 20.77 9.28 -25.64
C LEU A 154 19.75 8.37 -24.92
N VAL A 155 20.07 7.10 -24.76
CA VAL A 155 19.24 6.13 -24.05
C VAL A 155 19.40 6.35 -22.56
N SER A 156 18.34 6.08 -21.79
CA SER A 156 18.38 6.11 -20.33
C SER A 156 18.29 4.69 -19.79
N GLY A 157 18.85 4.48 -18.60
CA GLY A 157 18.87 3.20 -17.89
C GLY A 157 20.12 2.35 -18.12
N ASP A 158 21.12 2.85 -18.83
CA ASP A 158 22.44 2.23 -19.05
C ASP A 158 23.58 2.97 -18.31
N GLY A 159 23.24 4.00 -17.55
CA GLY A 159 24.14 4.69 -16.62
C GLY A 159 24.58 6.08 -17.04
N CYS A 160 24.39 6.48 -18.31
CA CYS A 160 24.55 7.86 -18.74
C CYS A 160 23.27 8.35 -19.40
N GLY A 161 22.56 9.28 -18.76
CA GLY A 161 21.25 9.71 -19.26
C GLY A 161 21.37 10.63 -20.48
N ALA A 162 20.25 10.88 -21.16
CA ALA A 162 20.15 11.78 -22.32
C ALA A 162 20.56 13.25 -22.07
N SER A 163 20.83 13.63 -20.83
CA SER A 163 21.37 14.94 -20.44
C SER A 163 22.84 14.89 -20.03
N CYS A 164 23.52 13.77 -20.29
CA CYS A 164 24.93 13.50 -19.99
C CYS A 164 25.30 13.76 -18.53
N GLN A 165 24.35 13.37 -17.68
CA GLN A 165 24.52 13.25 -16.25
C GLN A 165 24.56 11.77 -15.91
N VAL A 166 25.45 11.38 -15.00
CA VAL A 166 25.52 10.00 -14.53
C VAL A 166 24.18 9.66 -13.88
N GLU A 167 23.58 8.56 -14.29
CA GLU A 167 22.30 8.14 -13.73
C GLU A 167 22.47 7.71 -12.27
N PRO A 168 21.50 7.99 -11.39
CA PRO A 168 21.55 7.54 -10.01
C PRO A 168 21.77 6.02 -9.93
N GLY A 169 22.67 5.60 -9.04
CA GLY A 169 23.04 4.19 -8.88
C GLY A 169 24.06 3.67 -9.89
N TYR A 170 24.59 4.53 -10.77
CA TYR A 170 25.67 4.16 -11.70
C TYR A 170 26.97 4.89 -11.38
N SER A 171 28.06 4.30 -11.85
CA SER A 171 29.40 4.90 -11.85
C SER A 171 30.01 4.78 -13.24
N CYS A 172 30.49 5.89 -13.79
CA CYS A 172 31.06 5.96 -15.13
C CYS A 172 32.56 6.21 -15.05
N SER A 173 33.32 5.60 -15.97
CA SER A 173 34.74 5.88 -16.14
C SER A 173 34.96 7.14 -16.97
N ASP A 174 36.08 7.84 -16.73
CA ASP A 174 36.54 9.02 -17.49
C ASP A 174 37.05 8.67 -18.91
N THR A 175 36.51 7.61 -19.53
CA THR A 175 36.83 7.21 -20.89
C THR A 175 35.95 7.95 -21.89
N GLN A 176 36.38 8.03 -23.15
CA GLN A 176 35.60 8.61 -24.25
C GLN A 176 35.43 7.55 -25.35
N PRO A 177 34.23 6.93 -25.49
CA PRO A 177 33.01 7.14 -24.69
C PRO A 177 33.13 6.62 -23.24
N SER A 178 32.30 7.17 -22.35
CA SER A 178 32.17 6.77 -20.96
C SER A 178 31.65 5.34 -20.87
N VAL A 179 32.25 4.54 -19.99
CA VAL A 179 31.74 3.20 -19.68
C VAL A 179 31.09 3.26 -18.31
N CYS A 180 29.77 3.14 -18.29
CA CYS A 180 28.99 3.17 -17.06
C CYS A 180 28.69 1.76 -16.56
N THR A 181 28.80 1.59 -15.25
CA THR A 181 28.50 0.33 -14.58
C THR A 181 27.63 0.60 -13.37
N ASP A 182 26.66 -0.29 -13.18
CA ASP A 182 25.77 -0.29 -12.03
C ASP A 182 26.56 -0.43 -10.72
N VAL A 183 26.26 0.41 -9.75
CA VAL A 183 26.89 0.40 -8.43
C VAL A 183 26.22 -0.67 -7.60
N ASN A 184 26.96 -1.74 -7.28
CA ASN A 184 26.40 -2.80 -6.45
C ASN A 184 26.46 -2.45 -4.95
N GLU A 185 25.41 -1.84 -4.41
CA GLU A 185 25.37 -1.42 -3.00
C GLU A 185 25.38 -2.61 -2.03
N CYS A 186 24.91 -3.79 -2.48
CA CYS A 186 24.94 -5.01 -1.70
C CYS A 186 26.38 -5.53 -1.51
N ALA A 187 27.20 -5.49 -2.57
CA ALA A 187 28.60 -5.92 -2.51
C ALA A 187 29.51 -4.88 -1.84
N ASN A 188 29.20 -3.59 -2.03
CA ASN A 188 29.94 -2.48 -1.42
C ASN A 188 29.61 -2.28 0.07
N GLY A 189 28.55 -2.92 0.57
CA GLY A 189 28.12 -2.79 1.97
C GLY A 189 27.53 -1.43 2.32
N THR A 190 27.09 -0.67 1.30
CA THR A 190 26.48 0.66 1.44
C THR A 190 24.95 0.60 1.45
N SER A 191 24.35 -0.57 1.26
CA SER A 191 22.91 -0.76 1.32
C SER A 191 22.35 -0.44 2.70
N GLN A 192 21.18 0.22 2.73
CA GLN A 192 20.51 0.62 3.98
C GLN A 192 19.49 -0.42 4.44
N CYS A 193 19.74 -1.69 4.11
CA CYS A 193 18.84 -2.79 4.44
C CYS A 193 18.77 -3.03 5.94
N SER A 194 17.62 -3.55 6.40
CA SER A 194 17.54 -4.11 7.74
C SER A 194 18.61 -5.19 7.91
N VAL A 195 19.17 -5.30 9.11
CA VAL A 195 20.07 -6.41 9.50
C VAL A 195 19.41 -7.78 9.30
N ASN A 196 18.08 -7.83 9.35
CA ASN A 196 17.26 -9.02 9.12
C ASN A 196 16.68 -9.09 7.70
N ALA A 197 17.29 -8.41 6.74
CA ALA A 197 16.92 -8.48 5.32
C ALA A 197 18.05 -9.06 4.46
N THR A 198 17.68 -9.44 3.24
CA THR A 198 18.57 -9.85 2.15
C THR A 198 18.58 -8.75 1.09
N CYS A 199 19.77 -8.32 0.70
CA CYS A 199 19.99 -7.32 -0.34
C CYS A 199 20.10 -7.97 -1.71
N THR A 200 19.35 -7.44 -2.68
CA THR A 200 19.40 -7.83 -4.09
C THR A 200 19.65 -6.59 -4.94
N ASN A 201 20.80 -6.58 -5.62
CA ASN A 201 21.22 -5.50 -6.50
C ASN A 201 20.38 -5.47 -7.78
N THR A 202 20.09 -4.28 -8.29
CA THR A 202 19.29 -4.06 -9.51
C THR A 202 19.90 -2.93 -10.34
N PRO A 203 19.74 -2.89 -11.67
CA PRO A 203 20.29 -1.79 -12.45
C PRO A 203 19.79 -0.41 -11.96
N GLY A 204 20.71 0.44 -11.49
CA GLY A 204 20.48 1.78 -10.95
C GLY A 204 19.97 1.83 -9.50
N SER A 205 19.85 0.70 -8.81
CA SER A 205 19.35 0.67 -7.43
C SER A 205 19.55 -0.69 -6.73
N TYR A 206 18.88 -0.89 -5.60
CA TYR A 206 18.80 -2.19 -4.95
C TYR A 206 17.45 -2.36 -4.26
N SER A 207 17.09 -3.61 -4.01
CA SER A 207 15.91 -3.98 -3.24
C SER A 207 16.32 -4.77 -2.01
N CYS A 208 15.56 -4.63 -0.91
CA CYS A 208 15.66 -5.55 0.21
C CYS A 208 14.35 -6.25 0.52
N THR A 209 14.51 -7.50 0.91
CA THR A 209 13.43 -8.39 1.29
C THR A 209 13.76 -8.94 2.66
N CYS A 210 12.80 -8.92 3.58
CA CYS A 210 13.01 -9.50 4.90
C CYS A 210 13.38 -10.99 4.77
N ARG A 211 14.32 -11.43 5.61
CA ARG A 211 14.72 -12.84 5.67
C ARG A 211 13.53 -13.69 6.12
N PRO A 212 13.51 -15.00 5.80
CA PRO A 212 12.51 -15.92 6.34
C PRO A 212 12.41 -15.79 7.87
N GLY A 213 11.17 -15.79 8.40
CA GLY A 213 10.90 -15.55 9.82
C GLY A 213 10.75 -14.08 10.21
N TYR A 214 10.92 -13.14 9.27
CA TYR A 214 10.75 -11.71 9.50
C TYR A 214 9.72 -11.11 8.52
N SER A 215 9.03 -10.06 8.96
CA SER A 215 8.05 -9.31 8.16
C SER A 215 8.35 -7.81 8.18
N GLY A 216 7.99 -7.12 7.09
CA GLY A 216 8.22 -5.69 6.95
C GLY A 216 8.48 -5.28 5.51
N ASN A 217 9.10 -4.11 5.32
CA ASN A 217 9.35 -3.51 4.00
C ASN A 217 10.79 -3.72 3.47
N GLY A 218 11.60 -4.56 4.13
CA GLY A 218 13.00 -4.80 3.76
C GLY A 218 14.01 -3.81 4.37
N TRP A 219 13.61 -2.55 4.58
CA TRP A 219 14.41 -1.56 5.32
C TRP A 219 14.21 -1.68 6.84
N THR A 220 12.98 -2.04 7.24
CA THR A 220 12.60 -2.40 8.59
C THR A 220 11.99 -3.79 8.55
N CYS A 221 12.59 -4.73 9.28
CA CYS A 221 12.10 -6.10 9.37
C CYS A 221 11.95 -6.48 10.84
N GLY A 222 10.70 -6.70 11.25
CA GLY A 222 10.33 -7.19 12.57
C GLY A 222 10.20 -8.70 12.56
N ASP A 223 10.53 -9.31 13.70
CA ASP A 223 10.35 -10.74 13.93
C ASP A 223 8.87 -11.15 13.77
N ILE A 224 8.62 -12.29 13.13
CA ILE A 224 7.27 -12.86 13.07
C ILE A 224 7.10 -13.73 14.31
N ASP A 225 6.25 -13.31 15.24
CA ASP A 225 5.94 -14.14 16.40
C ASP A 225 4.94 -15.25 16.00
N GLU A 226 5.46 -16.43 15.62
CA GLU A 226 4.61 -17.54 15.20
C GLU A 226 3.79 -18.12 16.37
N CYS A 227 4.23 -17.92 17.61
CA CYS A 227 3.51 -18.32 18.81
C CYS A 227 2.29 -17.43 19.04
N ALA A 228 2.46 -16.11 18.95
CA ALA A 228 1.37 -15.14 19.10
C ALA A 228 0.39 -15.20 17.93
N ASN A 229 0.88 -15.45 16.72
CA ASN A 229 0.05 -15.58 15.52
C ASN A 229 -0.65 -16.94 15.41
N GLY A 230 -0.31 -17.91 16.28
CA GLY A 230 -0.88 -19.26 16.25
C GLY A 230 -0.49 -20.08 15.01
N THR A 231 0.59 -19.70 14.32
CA THR A 231 1.10 -20.38 13.12
C THR A 231 2.20 -21.38 13.43
N ALA A 232 2.70 -21.40 14.67
CA ALA A 232 3.67 -22.37 15.14
C ALA A 232 3.11 -23.80 15.16
N VAL A 233 3.91 -24.76 14.69
CA VAL A 233 3.56 -26.19 14.65
C VAL A 233 4.37 -26.92 15.72
N CYS A 234 3.79 -27.04 16.93
CA CYS A 234 4.35 -27.82 18.03
C CYS A 234 3.55 -29.11 18.27
N GLN A 235 4.17 -30.12 18.88
CA GLN A 235 3.47 -31.33 19.29
C GLN A 235 2.51 -31.05 20.46
N VAL A 236 1.51 -31.92 20.62
CA VAL A 236 0.55 -31.84 21.72
C VAL A 236 1.30 -31.93 23.05
N GLY A 237 1.20 -30.88 23.88
CA GLY A 237 1.88 -30.78 25.18
C GLY A 237 3.24 -30.07 25.16
N GLU A 238 3.65 -29.48 24.04
CA GLU A 238 4.84 -28.61 23.95
C GLU A 238 4.46 -27.14 24.05
N LEU A 239 5.34 -26.34 24.67
CA LEU A 239 5.24 -24.88 24.74
C LEU A 239 5.94 -24.26 23.53
N CYS A 240 5.22 -23.40 22.81
CA CYS A 240 5.83 -22.52 21.81
C CYS A 240 6.59 -21.37 22.50
N VAL A 241 7.86 -21.21 22.15
CA VAL A 241 8.70 -20.09 22.55
C VAL A 241 9.21 -19.39 21.30
N ASN A 242 8.81 -18.14 21.10
CA ASN A 242 9.24 -17.33 19.98
C ASN A 242 10.75 -17.00 20.09
N THR A 243 11.44 -17.01 18.96
CA THR A 243 12.89 -16.73 18.86
C THR A 243 13.16 -15.84 17.64
N PRO A 244 14.24 -15.05 17.60
CA PRO A 244 14.50 -14.22 16.43
C PRO A 244 14.60 -15.04 15.13
N GLY A 245 13.63 -14.85 14.23
CA GLY A 245 13.49 -15.46 12.93
C GLY A 245 12.85 -16.85 12.91
N ALA A 246 12.35 -17.36 14.06
CA ALA A 246 11.76 -18.68 14.18
C ALA A 246 11.05 -18.89 15.53
N TYR A 247 10.61 -20.13 15.80
CA TYR A 247 10.16 -20.54 17.13
C TYR A 247 10.80 -21.86 17.54
N THR A 248 10.79 -22.13 18.84
CA THR A 248 11.17 -23.43 19.41
C THR A 248 10.02 -24.02 20.20
N CYS A 249 9.86 -25.34 20.14
CA CYS A 249 8.88 -26.08 20.93
C CYS A 249 9.61 -26.76 22.10
N VAL A 250 9.22 -26.43 23.32
CA VAL A 250 9.84 -26.95 24.54
C VAL A 250 8.91 -27.95 25.20
N ALA A 251 9.34 -29.20 25.29
CA ALA A 251 8.60 -30.25 25.97
C ALA A 251 8.57 -30.00 27.49
N GLY A 252 7.38 -30.16 28.09
CA GLY A 252 7.21 -30.12 29.56
C GLY A 252 7.16 -28.72 30.19
N ALA A 253 7.06 -27.67 29.39
CA ALA A 253 6.76 -26.32 29.88
C ALA A 253 5.32 -25.94 29.53
N CYS A 254 4.66 -25.23 30.43
CA CYS A 254 3.30 -24.72 30.25
C CYS A 254 3.36 -23.20 30.16
N GLN A 255 2.51 -22.56 29.33
CA GLN A 255 2.46 -21.10 29.28
C GLN A 255 2.07 -20.57 30.65
N SER A 256 2.83 -19.62 31.21
CA SER A 256 2.38 -18.93 32.42
C SER A 256 0.99 -18.31 32.21
N PRO A 257 0.04 -18.50 33.14
CA PRO A 257 0.21 -18.94 34.54
C PRO A 257 0.07 -20.45 34.79
N THR A 258 -0.04 -21.28 33.76
CA THR A 258 -0.29 -22.73 33.90
C THR A 258 0.98 -23.51 34.23
N VAL A 259 0.82 -24.61 34.98
CA VAL A 259 1.90 -25.53 35.38
C VAL A 259 1.59 -26.94 34.91
N GLN A 260 2.64 -27.74 34.69
CA GLN A 260 2.50 -29.10 34.17
C GLN A 260 2.04 -30.06 35.28
N CYS A 261 0.83 -30.60 35.13
CA CYS A 261 0.24 -31.61 36.01
C CYS A 261 0.09 -32.93 35.22
N GLY A 262 1.08 -33.81 35.33
CA GLY A 262 1.13 -35.04 34.53
C GLY A 262 1.39 -34.73 33.05
N SER A 263 0.46 -35.10 32.17
CA SER A 263 0.52 -34.80 30.72
C SER A 263 -0.33 -33.59 30.32
N GLN A 264 -0.84 -32.80 31.27
CA GLN A 264 -1.72 -31.67 31.01
C GLN A 264 -1.20 -30.39 31.68
N CYS A 265 -1.28 -29.27 30.97
CA CYS A 265 -1.06 -27.95 31.54
C CYS A 265 -2.32 -27.49 32.26
N VAL A 266 -2.16 -27.10 33.52
CA VAL A 266 -3.28 -26.71 34.38
C VAL A 266 -3.02 -25.35 35.02
N ASP A 267 -4.04 -24.48 35.04
CA ASP A 267 -3.99 -23.22 35.79
C ASP A 267 -4.26 -23.48 37.27
N VAL A 268 -3.20 -23.64 38.06
CA VAL A 268 -3.31 -23.84 39.51
C VAL A 268 -3.84 -22.61 40.25
N SER A 269 -3.98 -21.46 39.58
CA SER A 269 -4.55 -20.26 40.20
C SER A 269 -6.07 -20.21 40.18
N SER A 270 -6.71 -20.99 39.29
CA SER A 270 -8.15 -20.93 39.01
C SER A 270 -8.83 -22.30 38.86
N ASP A 271 -8.09 -23.38 38.62
CA ASP A 271 -8.65 -24.74 38.53
C ASP A 271 -8.93 -25.31 39.92
N ALA A 272 -10.21 -25.55 40.20
CA ALA A 272 -10.69 -26.14 41.46
C ALA A 272 -10.23 -27.59 41.69
N SER A 273 -9.74 -28.29 40.66
CA SER A 273 -9.20 -29.66 40.80
C SER A 273 -7.68 -29.68 41.04
N ASN A 274 -7.01 -28.53 40.90
CA ASN A 274 -5.56 -28.39 40.93
C ASN A 274 -5.15 -27.09 41.65
N CYS A 275 -5.90 -26.65 42.66
CA CYS A 275 -5.75 -25.32 43.22
C CYS A 275 -4.46 -25.17 44.06
N GLY A 276 -3.56 -24.29 43.63
CA GLY A 276 -2.24 -24.06 44.24
C GLY A 276 -1.21 -25.18 44.04
N ALA A 277 -1.65 -26.40 43.72
CA ALA A 277 -0.80 -27.52 43.34
C ALA A 277 -1.59 -28.56 42.54
N CYS A 278 -0.89 -29.32 41.69
CA CYS A 278 -1.48 -30.42 40.94
C CYS A 278 -2.19 -31.43 41.84
N GLY A 279 -3.43 -31.78 41.51
CA GLY A 279 -4.27 -32.72 42.25
C GLY A 279 -4.87 -32.18 43.56
N ASN A 280 -4.68 -30.89 43.88
CA ASN A 280 -5.31 -30.28 45.04
C ASN A 280 -6.74 -29.83 44.72
N VAL A 281 -7.73 -30.65 45.08
CA VAL A 281 -9.15 -30.39 44.81
C VAL A 281 -9.76 -29.55 45.93
N CYS A 282 -10.42 -28.44 45.60
CA CYS A 282 -11.14 -27.61 46.56
C CYS A 282 -12.39 -28.32 47.12
N ASP A 283 -12.69 -28.06 48.40
CA ASP A 283 -13.84 -28.65 49.06
C ASP A 283 -15.18 -28.13 48.49
N ALA A 284 -16.27 -28.87 48.76
CA ALA A 284 -17.60 -28.50 48.29
C ALA A 284 -18.01 -27.09 48.76
N GLY A 285 -18.27 -26.19 47.81
CA GLY A 285 -18.62 -24.79 48.06
C GLY A 285 -17.44 -23.81 48.05
N GLN A 286 -16.24 -24.26 47.68
CA GLN A 286 -15.07 -23.42 47.45
C GLN A 286 -14.77 -23.27 45.94
N THR A 287 -14.11 -22.18 45.58
CA THR A 287 -13.51 -21.93 44.26
C THR A 287 -12.02 -21.69 44.42
N CYS A 288 -11.24 -21.98 43.38
CA CYS A 288 -9.84 -21.63 43.37
C CYS A 288 -9.68 -20.16 42.97
N SER A 289 -9.11 -19.35 43.85
CA SER A 289 -8.81 -17.96 43.60
C SER A 289 -7.40 -17.65 44.07
N ALA A 290 -6.56 -17.15 43.15
CA ALA A 290 -5.16 -16.80 43.44
C ALA A 290 -4.37 -17.96 44.09
N SER A 291 -4.56 -19.18 43.61
CA SER A 291 -3.90 -20.40 44.10
C SER A 291 -4.34 -20.85 45.50
N ALA A 292 -5.49 -20.39 45.98
CA ALA A 292 -6.09 -20.82 47.23
C ALA A 292 -7.57 -21.18 47.05
N CYS A 293 -8.01 -22.25 47.69
CA CYS A 293 -9.43 -22.56 47.77
C CYS A 293 -10.10 -21.56 48.72
N VAL A 294 -10.94 -20.70 48.17
CA VAL A 294 -11.70 -19.69 48.90
C VAL A 294 -13.17 -20.08 48.94
N ALA A 295 -13.83 -19.82 50.07
CA ALA A 295 -15.27 -19.98 50.14
C ALA A 295 -15.92 -18.93 49.22
N ASP A 296 -16.69 -19.39 48.23
CA ASP A 296 -17.18 -18.55 47.13
C ASP A 296 -18.20 -17.48 47.60
N GLY A 297 -18.63 -17.52 48.86
CA GLY A 297 -19.66 -16.64 49.42
C GLY A 297 -21.05 -16.86 48.81
N ILE A 298 -21.18 -17.76 47.83
CA ILE A 298 -22.41 -18.14 47.15
C ILE A 298 -23.24 -19.05 48.06
N LYS A 299 -24.49 -18.69 48.29
CA LYS A 299 -25.47 -19.49 49.03
C LYS A 299 -26.26 -20.43 48.12
N LEU A 300 -26.63 -19.94 46.94
CA LEU A 300 -27.32 -20.68 45.90
C LEU A 300 -26.87 -20.18 44.52
N GLN A 301 -26.56 -21.10 43.63
CA GLN A 301 -26.34 -20.83 42.22
C GLN A 301 -27.12 -21.83 41.38
N ILE A 302 -27.79 -21.33 40.34
CA ILE A 302 -28.46 -22.14 39.33
C ILE A 302 -27.86 -21.73 37.98
N ALA A 303 -27.28 -22.68 37.27
CA ALA A 303 -26.61 -22.43 35.99
C ALA A 303 -27.08 -23.42 34.92
N THR A 304 -27.18 -22.96 33.69
CA THR A 304 -27.41 -23.79 32.50
C THR A 304 -26.17 -23.87 31.64
N SER A 305 -26.00 -24.97 30.92
CA SER A 305 -25.03 -25.10 29.82
C SER A 305 -25.62 -25.97 28.72
N TRP A 306 -25.23 -25.78 27.47
CA TRP A 306 -25.80 -26.52 26.35
C TRP A 306 -24.80 -26.74 25.21
N ALA A 307 -25.03 -27.80 24.43
CA ALA A 307 -24.04 -28.32 23.49
C ALA A 307 -23.98 -27.61 22.12
N ARG A 308 -24.80 -26.57 21.89
CA ARG A 308 -24.88 -25.86 20.59
C ARG A 308 -24.78 -24.35 20.76
N VAL A 309 -24.31 -23.66 19.73
CA VAL A 309 -24.37 -22.19 19.70
C VAL A 309 -25.83 -21.74 19.50
N GLY A 310 -26.36 -20.92 20.41
CA GLY A 310 -27.75 -20.42 20.40
C GLY A 310 -28.14 -19.81 21.75
N ASP A 311 -29.38 -19.32 21.85
CA ASP A 311 -29.86 -18.50 22.97
C ASP A 311 -30.79 -19.29 23.92
N GLY A 312 -30.21 -20.03 24.86
CA GLY A 312 -30.98 -20.74 25.88
C GLY A 312 -31.31 -19.83 27.06
N ASP A 313 -32.61 -19.66 27.35
CA ASP A 313 -33.08 -18.89 28.51
C ASP A 313 -33.22 -19.79 29.74
N LEU A 314 -32.59 -19.42 30.85
CA LEU A 314 -32.81 -19.97 32.19
C LEU A 314 -33.97 -19.20 32.85
N VAL A 315 -34.99 -19.95 33.28
CA VAL A 315 -36.13 -19.40 34.03
C VAL A 315 -36.19 -20.06 35.41
N VAL A 316 -36.19 -19.26 36.46
CA VAL A 316 -36.31 -19.74 37.85
C VAL A 316 -37.56 -19.16 38.49
N ARG A 317 -38.45 -20.02 38.97
CA ARG A 317 -39.56 -19.64 39.85
C ARG A 317 -39.10 -19.73 41.31
N THR A 318 -39.17 -18.62 42.04
CA THR A 318 -38.81 -18.58 43.47
C THR A 318 -39.97 -19.01 44.36
N PRO A 319 -39.73 -19.27 45.66
CA PRO A 319 -40.79 -19.66 46.60
C PRO A 319 -41.94 -18.64 46.73
N SER A 320 -41.70 -17.37 46.41
CA SER A 320 -42.73 -16.33 46.41
C SER A 320 -43.64 -16.38 45.17
N GLY A 321 -43.32 -17.23 44.18
CA GLY A 321 -44.00 -17.35 42.90
C GLY A 321 -43.44 -16.45 41.80
N LYS A 322 -42.34 -15.74 42.05
CA LYS A 322 -41.71 -14.80 41.11
C LYS A 322 -40.83 -15.51 40.09
N LEU A 323 -40.78 -14.98 38.86
CA LEU A 323 -39.98 -15.54 37.78
C LEU A 323 -38.73 -14.68 37.51
N ILE A 324 -37.56 -15.32 37.48
CA ILE A 324 -36.27 -14.73 37.13
C ILE A 324 -35.88 -15.25 35.74
N HIS A 325 -35.66 -14.36 34.77
CA HIS A 325 -35.21 -14.68 33.40
C HIS A 325 -34.57 -13.43 32.73
N GLY A 326 -33.82 -13.61 31.63
CA GLY A 326 -33.01 -12.56 30.99
C GLY A 326 -33.75 -11.26 30.58
N GLY A 327 -35.06 -11.33 30.35
CA GLY A 327 -35.90 -10.19 29.93
C GLY A 327 -36.48 -9.33 31.07
N ASN A 328 -36.41 -9.78 32.33
CA ASN A 328 -36.97 -9.07 33.47
C ASN A 328 -35.85 -8.64 34.41
N ARG A 329 -35.11 -7.59 34.00
CA ARG A 329 -34.15 -6.91 34.88
C ARG A 329 -34.91 -6.17 35.97
N GLY A 330 -35.30 -6.86 37.03
CA GLY A 330 -35.75 -6.20 38.25
C GLY A 330 -34.60 -5.34 38.81
N PRO A 331 -34.79 -4.03 39.02
CA PRO A 331 -33.83 -3.23 39.76
C PRO A 331 -34.17 -3.37 41.24
N GLY A 332 -33.32 -4.01 42.06
CA GLY A 332 -33.46 -3.80 43.51
C GLY A 332 -32.79 -4.79 44.45
N VAL A 333 -32.59 -4.28 45.67
CA VAL A 333 -32.08 -4.92 46.91
C VAL A 333 -33.01 -6.01 47.49
N GLU A 334 -33.84 -6.66 46.67
CA GLU A 334 -34.74 -7.74 47.09
C GLU A 334 -34.02 -9.09 46.91
N THR A 335 -33.97 -9.88 47.99
CA THR A 335 -33.38 -11.24 48.00
C THR A 335 -34.07 -12.23 47.04
N ASP A 336 -35.21 -11.85 46.48
CA ASP A 336 -36.07 -12.68 45.63
C ASP A 336 -35.74 -12.57 44.13
N TYR A 337 -34.77 -11.73 43.73
CA TYR A 337 -34.38 -11.56 42.32
C TYR A 337 -33.16 -12.38 41.89
N GLY A 338 -32.26 -12.73 42.82
CA GLY A 338 -30.93 -13.23 42.45
C GLY A 338 -30.13 -12.23 41.58
N THR A 339 -28.87 -12.52 41.32
CA THR A 339 -28.04 -11.76 40.37
C THR A 339 -27.83 -12.60 39.12
N LEU A 340 -28.25 -12.09 37.95
CA LEU A 340 -27.91 -12.67 36.66
C LEU A 340 -26.47 -12.26 36.28
N ASP A 341 -25.61 -13.24 36.03
CA ASP A 341 -24.21 -12.99 35.65
C ASP A 341 -24.11 -12.35 34.25
N ARG A 342 -23.19 -11.39 34.11
CA ARG A 342 -23.15 -10.37 33.05
C ARG A 342 -22.57 -10.87 31.72
N ILE A 343 -22.30 -12.17 31.57
CA ILE A 343 -21.91 -12.78 30.28
C ILE A 343 -23.11 -12.81 29.31
N ALA A 344 -24.33 -12.70 29.83
CA ALA A 344 -25.58 -12.63 29.07
C ALA A 344 -25.81 -11.32 28.30
N SER A 345 -24.96 -10.28 28.42
CA SER A 345 -25.22 -8.99 27.76
C SER A 345 -25.12 -9.01 26.22
N ALA A 346 -24.69 -10.13 25.62
CA ALA A 346 -24.68 -10.31 24.17
C ALA A 346 -25.75 -11.28 23.63
N GLY A 347 -26.45 -12.05 24.49
CA GLY A 347 -27.37 -13.12 24.05
C GLY A 347 -26.66 -14.40 23.55
N TRP A 348 -25.41 -14.62 23.98
CA TRP A 348 -24.64 -15.81 23.61
C TRP A 348 -23.91 -16.36 24.83
N GLY A 349 -24.39 -17.46 25.39
CA GLY A 349 -23.66 -18.23 26.42
C GLY A 349 -24.50 -18.68 27.61
N PRO A 350 -23.96 -19.60 28.44
CA PRO A 350 -24.63 -20.19 29.59
C PRO A 350 -25.16 -19.14 30.57
N GLU A 351 -26.43 -19.23 30.94
CA GLU A 351 -27.07 -18.32 31.89
C GLU A 351 -26.91 -18.81 33.34
N ARG A 352 -26.80 -17.86 34.28
CA ARG A 352 -26.60 -18.15 35.69
C ARG A 352 -27.34 -17.16 36.59
N VAL A 353 -28.07 -17.68 37.57
CA VAL A 353 -28.68 -16.93 38.67
C VAL A 353 -27.94 -17.24 39.97
N ILE A 354 -27.48 -16.20 40.68
CA ILE A 354 -26.64 -16.31 41.89
C ILE A 354 -27.25 -15.55 43.07
N TRP A 355 -27.23 -16.17 44.26
CA TRP A 355 -27.45 -15.51 45.53
C TRP A 355 -26.19 -15.58 46.41
N ASN A 356 -25.72 -14.42 46.86
CA ASN A 356 -24.51 -14.27 47.67
C ASN A 356 -24.84 -14.14 49.16
N ALA A 357 -23.85 -14.29 50.03
CA ALA A 357 -23.99 -14.21 51.48
C ALA A 357 -24.61 -12.89 51.99
N GLY A 358 -24.41 -11.78 51.28
CA GLY A 358 -25.01 -10.48 51.62
C GLY A 358 -26.50 -10.35 51.26
N ALA A 359 -27.04 -11.26 50.44
CA ALA A 359 -28.43 -11.29 49.98
C ALA A 359 -28.89 -12.75 49.81
N PRO A 360 -29.09 -13.49 50.93
CA PRO A 360 -29.41 -14.90 50.88
C PRO A 360 -30.77 -15.16 50.23
N PRO A 361 -30.97 -16.29 49.53
CA PRO A 361 -32.24 -16.62 48.89
C PRO A 361 -33.32 -16.92 49.94
N PRO A 362 -34.61 -16.62 49.65
CA PRO A 362 -35.71 -17.06 50.49
C PRO A 362 -35.75 -18.60 50.63
N ALA A 363 -36.13 -19.06 51.82
CA ALA A 363 -36.38 -20.47 52.06
C ALA A 363 -37.63 -20.93 51.30
N GLY A 364 -37.60 -22.14 50.75
CA GLY A 364 -38.78 -22.76 50.12
C GLY A 364 -38.46 -23.50 48.83
N GLN A 365 -39.50 -23.76 48.04
CA GLN A 365 -39.39 -24.51 46.79
C GLN A 365 -39.04 -23.58 45.62
N TYR A 366 -38.04 -23.98 44.85
CA TYR A 366 -37.66 -23.36 43.60
C TYR A 366 -37.97 -24.31 42.45
N ASP A 367 -38.54 -23.77 41.37
CA ASP A 367 -38.72 -24.51 40.12
C ASP A 367 -37.80 -23.93 39.05
N VAL A 368 -37.11 -24.81 38.32
CA VAL A 368 -36.15 -24.43 37.28
C VAL A 368 -36.63 -24.94 35.94
N CYS A 369 -36.66 -24.04 34.97
CA CYS A 369 -37.07 -24.32 33.61
C CYS A 369 -36.01 -23.85 32.62
N PHE A 370 -35.89 -24.56 31.50
CA PHE A 370 -35.00 -24.19 30.40
C PHE A 370 -35.84 -23.95 29.15
N LYS A 371 -35.76 -22.74 28.61
CA LYS A 371 -36.49 -22.36 27.41
C LYS A 371 -35.50 -22.20 26.27
N ALA A 372 -35.64 -23.03 25.25
CA ALA A 372 -34.78 -22.93 24.08
C ALA A 372 -35.30 -21.82 23.16
N ALA A 373 -34.63 -20.67 23.09
CA ALA A 373 -34.92 -19.59 22.16
C ALA A 373 -33.73 -19.39 21.19
N GLY A 374 -33.91 -18.65 20.10
CA GLY A 374 -32.80 -18.18 19.25
C GLY A 374 -31.82 -19.23 18.65
N PHE A 375 -32.08 -20.54 18.76
CA PHE A 375 -31.25 -21.59 18.19
C PHE A 375 -31.47 -21.70 16.67
N SER A 376 -30.37 -21.82 15.91
CA SER A 376 -30.40 -22.06 14.46
C SER A 376 -29.60 -23.31 14.10
N PRO A 377 -30.23 -24.38 13.56
CA PRO A 377 -31.67 -24.54 13.36
C PRO A 377 -32.43 -24.73 14.70
N PRO A 378 -33.75 -24.46 14.76
CA PRO A 378 -34.55 -24.66 15.99
C PRO A 378 -34.47 -26.10 16.51
N PRO A 379 -34.59 -26.33 17.84
CA PRO A 379 -34.60 -27.68 18.40
C PRO A 379 -35.82 -28.47 17.92
N SER A 380 -35.61 -29.74 17.57
CA SER A 380 -36.67 -30.66 17.14
C SER A 380 -36.41 -32.06 17.68
N ALA A 381 -37.39 -32.97 17.53
CA ALA A 381 -37.18 -34.39 17.89
C ALA A 381 -36.05 -35.04 17.09
N GLU A 382 -35.80 -34.57 15.86
CA GLU A 382 -34.74 -35.05 14.97
C GLU A 382 -33.40 -34.34 15.22
N ASN A 383 -33.42 -33.16 15.87
CA ASN A 383 -32.23 -32.37 16.19
C ASN A 383 -32.36 -31.69 17.57
N PRO A 384 -32.29 -32.49 18.67
CA PRO A 384 -32.44 -31.98 20.02
C PRO A 384 -31.21 -31.18 20.48
N VAL A 385 -31.40 -30.29 21.46
CA VAL A 385 -30.30 -29.59 22.15
C VAL A 385 -30.07 -30.24 23.50
N SER A 386 -28.94 -30.90 23.69
CA SER A 386 -28.53 -31.37 25.02
C SER A 386 -28.15 -30.20 25.91
N TYR A 387 -28.71 -30.15 27.10
CA TYR A 387 -28.39 -29.14 28.10
C TYR A 387 -28.26 -29.75 29.51
N THR A 388 -27.58 -29.02 30.36
CA THR A 388 -27.36 -29.37 31.76
C THR A 388 -27.82 -28.21 32.63
N VAL A 389 -28.56 -28.53 33.70
CA VAL A 389 -28.85 -27.59 34.79
C VAL A 389 -28.03 -28.02 36.00
N THR A 390 -27.27 -27.09 36.57
CA THR A 390 -26.50 -27.30 37.79
C THR A 390 -27.04 -26.39 38.89
N VAL A 391 -27.52 -27.00 39.97
CA VAL A 391 -27.93 -26.31 41.20
C VAL A 391 -26.87 -26.54 42.26
N ARG A 392 -26.12 -25.48 42.56
CA ARG A 392 -25.10 -25.46 43.62
C ARG A 392 -25.66 -24.78 44.86
N ARG A 393 -25.55 -25.47 46.00
CA ARG A 393 -25.98 -24.99 47.31
C ARG A 393 -24.81 -25.07 48.27
N LEU A 394 -24.59 -24.04 49.07
CA LEU A 394 -23.49 -24.04 50.03
C LEU A 394 -23.59 -25.26 50.97
N GLY A 395 -22.50 -26.01 51.10
CA GLY A 395 -22.42 -27.17 51.99
C GLY A 395 -23.25 -28.39 51.55
N GLN A 396 -23.73 -28.41 50.31
CA GLN A 396 -24.42 -29.56 49.72
C GLN A 396 -23.76 -29.95 48.40
N PRO A 397 -23.82 -31.24 48.01
CA PRO A 397 -23.37 -31.66 46.68
C PRO A 397 -24.21 -30.98 45.59
N ASP A 398 -23.55 -30.68 44.46
CA ASP A 398 -24.20 -30.10 43.29
C ASP A 398 -25.30 -31.06 42.78
N LEU A 399 -26.49 -30.52 42.59
CA LEU A 399 -27.58 -31.24 41.91
C LEU A 399 -27.46 -30.94 40.42
N ILE A 400 -27.07 -31.95 39.65
CA ILE A 400 -26.86 -31.86 38.21
C ILE A 400 -27.97 -32.63 37.51
N VAL A 401 -28.70 -31.94 36.63
CA VAL A 401 -29.79 -32.53 35.84
C VAL A 401 -29.44 -32.40 34.37
N TRP A 402 -29.42 -33.54 33.67
CA TRP A 402 -29.18 -33.64 32.24
C TRP A 402 -30.51 -33.80 31.52
N SER A 403 -30.72 -33.04 30.45
CA SER A 403 -31.94 -33.14 29.65
C SER A 403 -31.71 -32.70 28.20
N VAL A 404 -32.76 -32.81 27.39
CA VAL A 404 -32.75 -32.46 25.97
C VAL A 404 -33.92 -31.53 25.66
N ALA A 405 -33.64 -30.44 24.96
CA ALA A 405 -34.67 -29.52 24.49
C ALA A 405 -35.09 -29.89 23.07
N THR A 406 -36.40 -29.87 22.84
CA THR A 406 -37.10 -30.17 21.59
C THR A 406 -38.08 -29.04 21.25
N SER A 407 -38.88 -29.22 20.21
CA SER A 407 -39.90 -28.25 19.81
C SER A 407 -40.97 -28.00 20.88
N ALA A 408 -41.15 -28.91 21.85
CA ALA A 408 -42.09 -28.74 22.95
C ALA A 408 -41.64 -27.70 23.99
N ASP A 409 -40.36 -27.31 23.98
CA ASP A 409 -39.75 -26.42 24.97
C ASP A 409 -39.75 -24.94 24.54
N LEU A 410 -40.45 -24.63 23.44
CA LEU A 410 -40.58 -23.29 22.87
C LEU A 410 -41.76 -22.53 23.51
N GLY A 411 -41.47 -21.42 24.20
CA GLY A 411 -42.43 -20.32 24.37
C GLY A 411 -43.33 -20.29 25.61
N ALA A 412 -43.03 -21.01 26.69
CA ALA A 412 -44.00 -21.22 27.76
C ALA A 412 -43.57 -20.84 29.19
N GLU A 413 -44.55 -20.86 30.10
CA GLU A 413 -44.41 -20.49 31.52
C GLU A 413 -43.79 -21.61 32.37
N CYS A 414 -42.94 -21.23 33.34
CA CYS A 414 -42.25 -22.20 34.17
C CYS A 414 -43.19 -22.80 35.23
N SER A 415 -43.70 -24.02 35.04
CA SER A 415 -44.51 -24.75 36.03
C SER A 415 -44.24 -26.27 35.97
N PRO A 416 -44.54 -27.02 37.04
CA PRO A 416 -44.33 -28.48 37.07
C PRO A 416 -45.07 -29.26 35.98
N ASP A 417 -46.17 -28.72 35.46
CA ASP A 417 -47.00 -29.33 34.42
C ASP A 417 -46.53 -28.98 33.00
N HIS A 418 -45.39 -28.28 32.86
CA HIS A 418 -44.94 -27.72 31.59
C HIS A 418 -43.72 -28.48 30.99
N PRO A 419 -43.66 -28.75 29.66
CA PRO A 419 -42.54 -29.43 29.00
C PRO A 419 -41.14 -28.87 29.30
N ALA A 420 -41.01 -27.55 29.38
CA ALA A 420 -39.74 -26.85 29.68
C ALA A 420 -39.27 -26.96 31.15
N TYR A 421 -40.03 -27.65 32.03
CA TYR A 421 -39.66 -27.87 33.42
C TYR A 421 -38.52 -28.87 33.54
N VAL A 422 -37.49 -28.50 34.31
CA VAL A 422 -36.29 -29.33 34.48
C VAL A 422 -36.30 -30.01 35.82
N VAL A 423 -36.40 -29.22 36.90
CA VAL A 423 -36.27 -29.72 38.26
C VAL A 423 -36.89 -28.75 39.25
N SER A 424 -37.38 -29.27 40.38
CA SER A 424 -37.64 -28.48 41.57
C SER A 424 -36.77 -28.96 42.72
N PHE A 425 -36.42 -28.02 43.59
CA PHE A 425 -35.66 -28.32 44.79
C PHE A 425 -36.10 -27.40 45.92
N THR A 426 -35.97 -27.89 47.15
CA THR A 426 -36.19 -27.09 48.35
C THR A 426 -34.87 -26.48 48.79
N TYR A 427 -34.85 -25.17 49.00
CA TYR A 427 -33.79 -24.47 49.71
C TYR A 427 -34.22 -24.29 51.18
N PRO A 428 -33.49 -24.88 52.14
CA PRO A 428 -33.96 -24.98 53.53
C PRO A 428 -34.02 -23.63 54.28
N GLY A 429 -33.29 -22.61 53.83
CA GLY A 429 -33.16 -21.33 54.53
C GLY A 429 -32.37 -21.42 55.83
N GLY A 430 -31.30 -20.64 55.96
CA GLY A 430 -30.42 -20.66 57.13
C GLY A 430 -29.09 -19.96 56.84
N PRO A 431 -28.33 -19.59 57.89
CA PRO A 431 -27.19 -18.66 57.81
C PRO A 431 -26.06 -19.05 56.87
#